data_AF-A0A957QVK2-F1
#
_entry.id   AF-A0A957QVK2-F1
#
_cell.length_a   1.000
_cell.length_b   1.000
_cell.length_c   1.000
_cell.angle_alpha   90.00
_cell.angle_beta   90.00
_cell.angle_gamma   90.00
#
_symmetry.space_group_name_H-M   'P 1'
#
loop_
_entity.id
_entity.type
_entity.pdbx_description
1 polymer ?
#
loop_
_entity_poly.entity_id
_entity_poly.type
_entity_poly.pdbx_seq_one_letter_code
_entity_poly.pdbx_strand_id
1 'polypeptide(L)'
;YAAYINDADARDSVTAEMLNGNRAILFEAQRTLRAGQELEVRAQFTSGVVAGTAPAWQSRADAQAAQREAEAAYQQQWGPIATLFSGVLALALLLGGPALAYLMWYKYGRDKPVARVADYLPEPPDDLPPGLAGTLVDDSADMQDIIATIVDLARRKAISITEV
;
A
#
# COMPACT_ATOMS: atom_id res chain seq x y z
N TYR A 1 -29.95 -1.14 49.01
CA TYR A 1 -29.48 -2.39 49.64
C TYR A 1 -30.12 -3.58 48.94
N ALA A 2 -29.47 -4.74 48.92
CA ALA A 2 -30.10 -6.00 48.51
C ALA A 2 -29.87 -7.03 49.63
N ALA A 3 -30.89 -7.86 49.90
CA ALA A 3 -30.84 -8.87 50.94
C ALA A 3 -31.46 -10.16 50.39
N TYR A 4 -30.79 -11.29 50.63
CA TYR A 4 -31.20 -12.61 50.15
C TYR A 4 -31.17 -13.62 51.28
N ILE A 5 -32.09 -14.57 51.29
CA ILE A 5 -32.06 -15.75 52.16
C ILE A 5 -32.12 -16.99 51.29
N ASN A 6 -31.07 -17.83 51.34
CA ASN A 6 -30.91 -18.99 50.45
C ASN A 6 -31.12 -18.62 48.95
N ASP A 7 -30.44 -17.57 48.48
CA ASP A 7 -30.54 -17.00 47.13
C ASP A 7 -31.91 -16.41 46.72
N ALA A 8 -32.94 -16.48 47.56
CA ALA A 8 -34.23 -15.85 47.33
C ALA A 8 -34.23 -14.41 47.87
N ASP A 9 -34.88 -13.48 47.14
CA ASP A 9 -35.03 -12.09 47.61
C ASP A 9 -35.73 -12.08 48.98
N ALA A 10 -35.08 -11.45 49.95
CA ALA A 10 -35.49 -11.42 51.35
C ALA A 10 -35.79 -10.00 51.85
N ARG A 11 -35.95 -9.02 50.94
CA ARG A 11 -36.28 -7.63 51.28
C ARG A 11 -37.55 -7.45 52.10
N ASP A 12 -38.48 -8.40 52.05
CA ASP A 12 -39.70 -8.39 52.87
C ASP A 12 -39.47 -8.84 54.32
N SER A 13 -38.32 -9.44 54.62
CA SER A 13 -37.98 -10.00 55.92
C SER A 13 -36.69 -9.46 56.53
N VAL A 14 -36.02 -8.54 55.83
CA VAL A 14 -34.77 -7.91 56.24
C VAL A 14 -34.86 -6.41 56.00
N THR A 15 -34.76 -5.62 57.06
CA THR A 15 -34.68 -4.16 56.99
C THR A 15 -33.24 -3.70 56.99
N ALA A 16 -32.99 -2.56 56.32
CA ALA A 16 -31.68 -1.91 56.31
C ALA A 16 -31.85 -0.45 56.72
N GLU A 17 -31.16 -0.03 57.77
CA GLU A 17 -31.15 1.35 58.25
C GLU A 17 -29.73 1.92 58.23
N MET A 18 -29.57 3.15 57.76
CA MET A 18 -28.28 3.86 57.80
C MET A 18 -28.16 4.59 59.14
N LEU A 19 -27.11 4.26 59.89
CA LEU A 19 -26.81 4.84 61.19
C LEU A 19 -25.55 5.71 61.12
N ASN A 20 -25.37 6.57 62.14
CA ASN A 20 -24.17 7.39 62.34
C ASN A 20 -23.78 8.25 61.13
N GLY A 21 -24.75 8.92 60.49
CA GLY A 21 -24.50 9.80 59.35
C GLY A 21 -23.91 9.07 58.14
N ASN A 22 -24.50 7.93 57.76
CA ASN A 22 -24.12 7.06 56.63
C ASN A 22 -22.79 6.31 56.80
N ARG A 23 -22.28 6.18 58.02
CA ARG A 23 -21.03 5.43 58.30
C ARG A 23 -21.26 3.98 58.71
N ALA A 24 -22.48 3.63 59.10
CA ALA A 24 -22.87 2.28 59.44
C ALA A 24 -24.20 1.93 58.77
N ILE A 25 -24.36 0.67 58.36
CA ILE A 25 -25.62 0.13 57.87
C ILE A 25 -26.00 -1.01 58.81
N LEU A 26 -27.14 -0.90 59.48
CA LEU A 26 -27.71 -1.96 60.30
C LEU A 26 -28.66 -2.78 59.45
N PHE A 27 -28.40 -4.08 59.36
CA PHE A 27 -29.31 -5.04 58.74
C PHE A 27 -29.99 -5.84 59.84
N GLU A 28 -31.31 -5.81 59.89
CA GLU A 28 -32.10 -6.52 60.90
C GLU A 28 -33.04 -7.52 60.22
N ALA A 29 -32.95 -8.79 60.62
CA ALA A 29 -33.85 -9.83 60.17
C ALA A 29 -35.12 -9.79 61.03
N GLN A 30 -36.28 -9.56 60.42
CA GLN A 30 -37.57 -9.50 61.12
C GLN A 30 -38.11 -10.88 61.52
N ARG A 31 -37.40 -11.95 61.17
CA ARG A 31 -37.74 -13.33 61.50
C ARG A 31 -36.53 -14.10 61.99
N THR A 32 -36.76 -15.08 62.85
CA THR A 32 -35.73 -16.03 63.28
C THR A 32 -35.26 -16.88 62.09
N LEU A 33 -33.96 -16.87 61.83
CA LEU A 33 -33.33 -17.75 60.85
C LEU A 33 -33.19 -19.15 61.45
N ARG A 34 -33.62 -20.16 60.71
CA ARG A 34 -33.45 -21.57 61.12
C ARG A 34 -32.04 -22.04 60.80
N ALA A 35 -31.56 -23.07 61.52
CA ALA A 35 -30.32 -23.74 61.17
C ALA A 35 -30.36 -24.20 59.70
N GLY A 36 -29.34 -23.83 58.93
CA GLY A 36 -29.25 -24.09 57.48
C GLY A 36 -29.82 -22.98 56.58
N GLN A 37 -30.29 -21.86 57.13
CA GLN A 37 -30.62 -20.67 56.34
C GLN A 37 -29.43 -19.70 56.31
N GLU A 38 -28.99 -19.32 55.12
CA GLU A 38 -27.94 -18.32 54.90
C GLU A 38 -28.58 -16.96 54.62
N LEU A 39 -28.09 -15.91 55.28
CA LEU A 39 -28.48 -14.52 55.05
C LEU A 39 -27.35 -13.80 54.32
N GLU A 40 -27.59 -13.39 53.09
CA GLU A 40 -26.66 -12.55 52.30
C GLU A 40 -27.18 -11.11 52.28
N VAL A 41 -26.30 -10.15 52.58
CA VAL A 41 -26.60 -8.72 52.45
C VAL A 41 -25.55 -8.05 51.56
N ARG A 42 -25.99 -7.24 50.60
CA ARG A 42 -25.11 -6.50 49.70
C ARG A 42 -25.17 -5.00 49.98
N ALA A 43 -24.01 -4.47 50.38
CA ALA A 43 -23.75 -3.04 50.46
C ALA A 43 -23.00 -2.60 49.19
N GLN A 44 -23.68 -1.81 48.36
CA GLN A 44 -23.06 -1.21 47.17
C GLN A 44 -22.60 0.21 47.54
N PHE A 45 -21.32 0.49 47.31
CA PHE A 45 -20.76 1.83 47.43
C PHE A 45 -20.87 2.54 46.07
N THR A 46 -21.21 3.82 46.08
CA THR A 46 -21.09 4.67 44.88
C THR A 46 -19.62 4.77 44.50
N SER A 47 -19.33 4.73 43.19
CA SER A 47 -17.97 4.94 42.68
C SER A 47 -17.41 6.27 43.19
N GLY A 48 -16.14 6.26 43.65
CA GLY A 48 -15.46 7.46 44.17
C GLY A 48 -15.62 7.74 45.67
N VAL A 49 -16.45 6.99 46.40
CA VAL A 49 -16.59 7.12 47.86
C VAL A 49 -15.51 6.36 48.63
N VAL A 50 -14.96 5.30 48.04
CA VAL A 50 -13.85 4.52 48.59
C VAL A 50 -12.56 4.99 47.93
N ALA A 51 -11.64 5.53 48.73
CA ALA A 51 -10.27 5.86 48.30
C ALA A 51 -9.47 4.58 48.08
N GLY A 52 -9.80 3.83 47.02
CA GLY A 52 -9.05 2.67 46.57
C GLY A 52 -8.10 3.05 45.44
N THR A 53 -6.86 2.60 45.51
CA THR A 53 -5.95 2.66 44.36
C THR A 53 -6.40 1.64 43.32
N ALA A 54 -6.50 2.03 42.05
CA ALA A 54 -6.86 1.12 40.97
C ALA A 54 -5.93 -0.12 40.98
N PRO A 55 -6.48 -1.35 40.90
CA PRO A 55 -5.66 -2.55 40.82
C PRO A 55 -4.71 -2.52 39.61
N ALA A 56 -3.54 -3.17 39.73
CA ALA A 56 -2.51 -3.17 38.67
C ALA A 56 -2.96 -3.79 37.33
N TRP A 57 -4.04 -4.57 37.31
CA TRP A 57 -4.63 -5.07 36.06
C TRP A 57 -5.50 -4.00 35.38
N GLN A 58 -6.17 -3.15 36.15
CA GLN A 58 -7.04 -2.10 35.65
C GLN A 58 -6.18 -1.01 34.99
N SER A 59 -5.11 -0.57 35.64
CA SER A 59 -4.18 0.40 35.06
C SER A 59 -3.55 -0.10 33.75
N ARG A 60 -3.23 -1.40 33.66
CA ARG A 60 -2.73 -2.02 32.42
C ARG A 60 -3.79 -2.09 31.33
N ALA A 61 -5.03 -2.43 31.67
CA ALA A 61 -6.14 -2.46 30.72
C ALA A 61 -6.45 -1.06 30.18
N ASP A 62 -6.47 -0.05 31.05
CA ASP A 62 -6.70 1.35 30.67
C ASP A 62 -5.58 1.88 29.78
N ALA A 63 -4.32 1.56 30.09
CA ALA A 63 -3.18 1.91 29.24
C ALA A 63 -3.27 1.28 27.84
N GLN A 64 -3.70 0.01 27.74
CA GLN A 64 -3.91 -0.66 26.46
C GLN A 64 -5.11 -0.09 25.69
N ALA A 65 -6.17 0.36 26.37
CA ALA A 65 -7.28 1.05 25.73
C ALA A 65 -6.84 2.39 25.16
N ALA A 66 -6.11 3.19 25.95
CA ALA A 66 -5.59 4.48 25.52
C ALA A 66 -4.63 4.36 24.31
N GLN A 67 -3.81 3.30 24.27
CA GLN A 67 -2.95 3.03 23.10
C GLN A 67 -3.77 2.74 21.84
N ARG A 68 -4.79 1.88 21.93
CA ARG A 68 -5.66 1.55 20.79
C ARG A 68 -6.45 2.76 20.31
N GLU A 69 -6.92 3.61 21.22
CA GLU A 69 -7.60 4.85 20.89
C GLU A 69 -6.68 5.83 20.16
N ALA A 70 -5.43 5.96 20.61
CA ALA A 70 -4.43 6.80 19.94
C ALA A 70 -4.09 6.30 18.52
N GLU A 71 -3.93 4.99 18.35
CA GLU A 71 -3.72 4.37 17.05
C GLU A 71 -4.92 4.57 16.13
N ALA A 72 -6.15 4.38 16.65
CA ALA A 72 -7.38 4.58 15.89
C ALA A 72 -7.54 6.05 15.47
N ALA A 73 -7.25 7.00 16.35
CA ALA A 73 -7.29 8.42 16.05
C ALA A 73 -6.28 8.81 14.96
N TYR A 74 -5.06 8.27 15.04
CA TYR A 74 -4.04 8.47 14.00
C TYR A 74 -4.50 7.90 12.65
N GLN A 75 -5.02 6.67 12.64
CA GLN A 75 -5.52 6.04 11.42
C GLN A 75 -6.73 6.77 10.82
N GLN A 76 -7.66 7.27 11.65
CA GLN A 76 -8.81 8.04 11.17
C GLN A 76 -8.38 9.38 10.55
N GLN A 77 -7.38 10.04 11.15
CA GLN A 77 -6.88 11.32 10.65
C GLN A 77 -6.12 11.14 9.33
N TRP A 78 -5.22 10.16 9.23
CA TRP A 78 -4.28 10.04 8.13
C TRP A 78 -4.66 8.98 7.08
N GLY A 79 -5.41 7.96 7.45
CA GLY A 79 -5.82 6.86 6.56
C GLY A 79 -6.53 7.34 5.29
N PRO A 80 -7.54 8.23 5.37
CA PRO A 80 -8.21 8.75 4.18
C PRO A 80 -7.27 9.54 3.27
N ILE A 81 -6.39 10.37 3.85
CA ILE A 81 -5.42 11.18 3.10
C ILE A 81 -4.44 10.27 2.36
N ALA A 82 -3.85 9.29 3.06
CA ALA A 82 -2.93 8.33 2.47
C ALA A 82 -3.58 7.51 1.35
N THR A 83 -4.85 7.13 1.53
CA THR A 83 -5.63 6.37 0.54
C THR A 83 -5.94 7.20 -0.71
N LEU A 84 -6.34 8.46 -0.54
CA LEU A 84 -6.57 9.36 -1.66
C LEU A 84 -5.28 9.66 -2.40
N PHE A 85 -4.21 9.97 -1.67
CA PHE A 85 -2.91 10.24 -2.27
C PHE A 85 -2.38 9.04 -3.05
N SER A 86 -2.41 7.84 -2.46
CA SER A 86 -1.94 6.62 -3.14
C SER A 86 -2.80 6.29 -4.36
N GLY A 87 -4.13 6.46 -4.29
CA GLY A 87 -5.04 6.26 -5.41
C GLY A 87 -4.79 7.25 -6.55
N VAL A 88 -4.64 8.54 -6.24
CA VAL A 88 -4.32 9.57 -7.23
C VAL A 88 -2.94 9.34 -7.84
N LEU A 89 -1.94 9.00 -7.04
CA LEU A 89 -0.59 8.69 -7.53
C LEU A 89 -0.61 7.47 -8.45
N ALA A 90 -1.33 6.40 -8.09
CA ALA A 90 -1.47 5.21 -8.91
C ALA A 90 -2.12 5.53 -10.26
N LEU A 91 -3.21 6.30 -10.27
CA LEU A 91 -3.88 6.75 -11.50
C LEU A 91 -2.97 7.66 -12.35
N ALA A 92 -2.25 8.58 -11.70
CA ALA A 92 -1.32 9.48 -12.37
C ALA A 92 -0.15 8.72 -13.01
N LEU A 93 0.38 7.68 -12.36
CA LEU A 93 1.42 6.83 -12.94
C LEU A 93 0.88 5.94 -14.05
N LEU A 94 -0.29 5.34 -13.86
CA LEU A 94 -0.92 4.45 -14.83
C LEU A 94 -1.26 5.17 -16.14
N LEU A 95 -1.81 6.39 -16.06
CA LEU A 95 -2.23 7.16 -17.23
C LEU A 95 -1.13 8.13 -17.69
N GLY A 96 -0.52 8.83 -16.74
CA GLY A 96 0.50 9.83 -17.00
C GLY A 96 1.83 9.23 -17.44
N GLY A 97 2.20 8.02 -16.98
CA GLY A 97 3.42 7.34 -17.41
C GLY A 97 3.44 7.08 -18.92
N PRO A 98 2.48 6.33 -19.48
CA PRO A 98 2.37 6.12 -20.92
C PRO A 98 2.18 7.41 -21.70
N ALA A 99 1.38 8.36 -21.19
CA ALA A 99 1.18 9.65 -21.84
C ALA A 99 2.48 10.47 -21.91
N LEU A 100 3.26 10.52 -20.83
CA LEU A 100 4.57 11.19 -20.80
C LEU A 100 5.58 10.50 -21.71
N ALA A 101 5.63 9.17 -21.69
CA ALA A 101 6.48 8.41 -22.59
C ALA A 101 6.16 8.71 -24.07
N TYR A 102 4.87 8.71 -24.41
CA TYR A 102 4.39 9.07 -25.75
C TYR A 102 4.74 10.52 -26.11
N LEU A 103 4.52 11.48 -25.20
CA LEU A 103 4.85 12.88 -25.43
C LEU A 103 6.36 13.10 -25.62
N MET A 104 7.19 12.42 -24.85
CA MET A 104 8.65 12.46 -24.99
C MET A 104 9.08 11.90 -26.34
N TRP A 105 8.56 10.74 -26.73
CA TRP A 105 8.82 10.15 -28.03
C TRP A 105 8.36 11.07 -29.16
N TYR A 106 7.14 11.62 -29.08
CA TYR A 106 6.60 12.50 -30.11
C TYR A 106 7.42 13.78 -30.30
N LYS A 107 7.93 14.36 -29.20
CA LYS A 107 8.71 15.60 -29.24
C LYS A 107 10.18 15.39 -29.61
N TYR A 108 10.80 14.31 -29.12
CA TYR A 108 12.25 14.14 -29.18
C TYR A 108 12.71 12.88 -29.93
N GLY A 109 11.87 11.85 -29.99
CA GLY A 109 12.19 10.58 -30.64
C GLY A 109 11.61 10.40 -32.05
N ARG A 110 10.77 11.33 -32.52
CA ARG A 110 10.19 11.25 -33.87
C ARG A 110 11.19 11.77 -34.89
N ASP A 111 11.57 10.90 -35.82
CA ASP A 111 12.34 11.30 -36.98
C ASP A 111 11.57 12.34 -37.80
N LYS A 112 12.25 13.45 -38.12
CA LYS A 112 11.70 14.46 -39.00
C LYS A 112 11.67 13.89 -40.41
N PRO A 113 10.54 13.97 -41.14
CA PRO A 113 10.51 13.52 -42.52
C PRO A 113 11.49 14.38 -43.32
N VAL A 114 12.58 13.76 -43.78
CA VAL A 114 13.48 14.37 -44.76
C VAL A 114 12.78 14.30 -46.11
N ALA A 115 12.70 15.42 -46.80
CA ALA A 115 12.24 15.43 -48.19
C ALA A 115 13.21 14.57 -49.00
N ARG A 116 12.71 13.49 -49.61
CA ARG A 116 13.52 12.72 -50.56
C ARG A 116 13.84 13.64 -51.73
N VAL A 117 15.13 13.88 -51.97
CA VAL A 117 15.60 14.80 -53.02
C VAL A 117 15.36 14.22 -54.42
N ALA A 118 15.17 12.91 -54.56
CA ALA A 118 14.71 12.25 -55.78
C ALA A 118 14.04 10.89 -55.48
N ASP A 119 13.09 10.48 -56.32
CA ASP A 119 12.48 9.14 -56.26
C ASP A 119 13.42 8.04 -56.78
N TYR A 120 14.48 8.40 -57.51
CA TYR A 120 15.50 7.50 -58.02
C TYR A 120 16.85 8.23 -58.10
N LEU A 121 17.86 7.70 -57.42
CA LEU A 121 19.25 8.17 -57.49
C LEU A 121 20.06 7.09 -58.23
N PRO A 122 20.33 7.27 -59.54
CA PRO A 122 20.99 6.24 -60.35
C PRO A 122 22.49 6.14 -60.07
N GLU A 123 23.09 7.20 -59.51
CA GLU A 123 24.52 7.29 -59.28
C GLU A 123 24.80 7.33 -57.77
N PRO A 124 25.77 6.53 -57.29
CA PRO A 124 26.18 6.60 -55.90
C PRO A 124 26.75 7.99 -55.60
N PRO A 125 26.55 8.52 -54.39
CA PRO A 125 27.02 9.87 -54.02
C PRO A 125 28.56 10.00 -53.98
N ASP A 126 29.30 8.89 -54.06
CA ASP A 126 30.75 8.82 -53.97
C ASP A 126 31.31 7.78 -54.96
N ASP A 127 32.58 7.92 -55.36
CA ASP A 127 33.31 7.04 -56.29
C ASP A 127 33.81 5.75 -55.61
N LEU A 128 33.16 5.35 -54.51
CA LEU A 128 33.55 4.22 -53.70
C LEU A 128 33.53 2.93 -54.54
N PRO A 129 34.62 2.13 -54.56
CA PRO A 129 34.65 0.86 -55.26
C PRO A 129 33.50 -0.04 -54.79
N PRO A 130 32.79 -0.73 -55.70
CA PRO A 130 31.54 -1.39 -55.36
C PRO A 130 31.71 -2.54 -54.37
N GLY A 131 32.86 -3.22 -54.35
CA GLY A 131 33.16 -4.21 -53.30
C GLY A 131 33.34 -3.58 -51.92
N LEU A 132 33.89 -2.37 -51.83
CA LEU A 132 33.99 -1.64 -50.56
C LEU A 132 32.63 -1.11 -50.12
N ALA A 133 31.79 -0.69 -51.07
CA ALA A 133 30.43 -0.24 -50.78
C ALA A 133 29.59 -1.35 -50.12
N GLY A 134 29.71 -2.60 -50.57
CA GLY A 134 29.07 -3.74 -49.92
C GLY A 134 29.58 -3.97 -48.50
N THR A 135 30.90 -3.98 -48.33
CA THR A 135 31.51 -4.17 -46.99
C THR A 135 31.15 -3.06 -46.00
N LEU A 136 30.85 -1.84 -46.44
CA LEU A 136 30.39 -0.79 -45.54
C LEU A 136 28.99 -1.04 -44.97
N VAL A 137 28.18 -1.85 -45.63
CA VAL A 137 26.79 -2.13 -45.22
C VAL A 137 26.75 -3.19 -44.13
N ASP A 138 27.53 -4.26 -44.28
CA ASP A 138 27.46 -5.44 -43.42
C ASP A 138 28.80 -5.82 -42.74
N ASP A 139 29.85 -5.03 -42.95
CA ASP A 139 31.21 -5.22 -42.40
C ASP A 139 31.84 -6.58 -42.75
N SER A 140 31.34 -7.23 -43.81
CA SER A 140 31.83 -8.51 -44.32
C SER A 140 32.30 -8.37 -45.77
N ALA A 141 33.22 -9.23 -46.19
CA ALA A 141 33.66 -9.31 -47.58
C ALA A 141 33.12 -10.61 -48.19
N ASP A 142 31.92 -10.53 -48.76
CA ASP A 142 31.22 -11.68 -49.31
C ASP A 142 31.55 -11.89 -50.80
N MET A 143 31.17 -13.04 -51.36
CA MET A 143 31.44 -13.39 -52.76
C MET A 143 30.89 -12.34 -53.73
N GLN A 144 29.77 -11.72 -53.39
CA GLN A 144 29.12 -10.68 -54.16
C GLN A 144 30.00 -9.42 -54.29
N ASP A 145 30.72 -9.05 -53.22
CA ASP A 145 31.62 -7.89 -53.22
C ASP A 145 32.87 -8.14 -54.05
N ILE A 146 33.36 -9.39 -54.02
CA ILE A 146 34.46 -9.84 -54.86
C ILE A 146 34.04 -9.80 -56.33
N ILE A 147 32.88 -10.35 -56.67
CA ILE A 147 32.34 -10.31 -58.04
C ILE A 147 32.12 -8.86 -58.48
N ALA A 148 31.58 -8.00 -57.61
CA ALA A 148 31.37 -6.59 -57.91
C ALA A 148 32.70 -5.88 -58.23
N THR A 149 33.77 -6.20 -57.49
CA THR A 149 35.13 -5.71 -57.76
C THR A 149 35.68 -6.20 -59.09
N ILE A 150 35.49 -7.49 -59.42
CA ILE A 150 35.91 -8.06 -60.70
C ILE A 150 35.19 -7.36 -61.87
N VAL A 151 33.88 -7.17 -61.77
CA VAL A 151 33.09 -6.47 -62.79
C VAL A 151 33.50 -5.00 -62.91
N ASP A 152 33.80 -4.33 -61.79
CA ASP A 152 34.29 -2.95 -61.77
C ASP A 152 35.65 -2.81 -62.46
N LEU A 153 36.58 -3.72 -62.20
CA LEU A 153 37.89 -3.77 -62.85
C LEU A 153 37.79 -4.05 -64.35
N ALA A 154 36.85 -4.92 -64.76
CA ALA A 154 36.57 -5.17 -66.17
C ALA A 154 35.98 -3.93 -66.85
N ARG A 155 35.04 -3.23 -66.20
CA ARG A 155 34.47 -1.96 -66.70
C ARG A 155 35.55 -0.89 -66.91
N ARG A 156 36.51 -0.79 -65.98
CA ARG A 156 37.67 0.12 -66.06
C ARG A 156 38.75 -0.34 -67.05
N LYS A 157 38.55 -1.48 -67.74
CA LYS A 157 39.51 -2.09 -68.68
C LYS A 157 40.85 -2.49 -68.02
N ALA A 158 40.87 -2.70 -66.70
CA ALA A 158 42.04 -3.19 -65.98
C ALA A 158 42.20 -4.72 -66.17
N ILE A 159 41.10 -5.44 -66.37
CA ILE A 159 41.07 -6.87 -66.68
C ILE A 159 40.09 -7.15 -67.82
N SER A 160 40.21 -8.31 -68.47
CA SER A 160 39.28 -8.80 -69.50
C SER A 160 38.67 -10.11 -69.04
N ILE A 161 37.36 -10.27 -69.24
CA ILE A 161 36.63 -11.50 -68.94
C ILE A 161 36.37 -12.20 -70.28
N THR A 162 36.75 -13.47 -70.37
CA THR A 162 36.53 -14.30 -71.56
C THR A 162 35.86 -15.57 -71.11
N GLU A 163 34.75 -15.91 -71.77
CA GLU A 163 34.07 -17.20 -71.58
C GLU A 163 34.85 -18.28 -72.32
N VAL A 164 34.99 -19.45 -71.71
CA VAL A 164 35.68 -20.63 -72.27
C VAL A 164 34.65 -21.66 -72.67
#